data_AF-A0AAW2F477-F1
#
_entry.id   AF-A0AAW2F477-F1
#
_cell.length_a   1.000
_cell.length_b   1.000
_cell.length_c   1.000
_cell.angle_alpha   90.00
_cell.angle_beta   90.00
_cell.angle_gamma   90.00
#
_symmetry.space_group_name_H-M   'P 1'
#
loop_
_entity.id
_entity.type
_entity.pdbx_description
1 polymer ?
#
loop_
_entity_poly.entity_id
_entity_poly.type
_entity_poly.pdbx_seq_one_letter_code
_entity_poly.pdbx_strand_id
1 'polypeptide(L)'
;MVSIISRYFKFNRYIMLAIGIWPYQNSKFSQVQVITIFSIILSYIIFQIRSLMNTLQHTYDQLKNPDEIAIIEKYSNTANTYINIFTTCAVCGLFFVWIFPIWPQVVNIFLPINSSRRHLVIETEYFINPDKYFYIILLHSNVSMGVADIIVIAISAMIIKILKYTCGMFNIARYN
;
A
#
# COMPACT_ATOMS: atom_id res chain seq x y z
N MET A 1 -39.17 15.61 3.09
CA MET A 1 -37.96 14.80 3.40
C MET A 1 -37.52 13.89 2.23
N VAL A 2 -38.44 13.31 1.45
CA VAL A 2 -38.16 12.40 0.31
C VAL A 2 -37.40 13.07 -0.87
N SER A 3 -37.57 14.36 -1.13
CA SER A 3 -36.93 15.04 -2.27
C SER A 3 -35.42 15.25 -2.14
N ILE A 4 -34.92 15.46 -0.91
CA ILE A 4 -33.50 15.66 -0.63
C ILE A 4 -32.72 14.35 -0.85
N ILE A 5 -33.27 13.23 -0.37
CA ILE A 5 -32.69 11.89 -0.52
C ILE A 5 -32.61 11.51 -2.01
N SER A 6 -33.65 11.77 -2.79
CA SER A 6 -33.66 11.54 -4.25
C SER A 6 -32.63 12.38 -4.99
N ARG A 7 -32.47 13.66 -4.61
CA ARG A 7 -31.47 14.55 -5.21
C ARG A 7 -30.04 14.11 -4.88
N TYR A 8 -29.81 13.67 -3.64
CA TYR A 8 -28.53 13.12 -3.19
C TYR A 8 -28.16 11.84 -3.96
N PHE A 9 -29.11 10.91 -4.11
CA PHE A 9 -28.90 9.69 -4.90
C PHE A 9 -28.57 9.96 -6.38
N LYS A 10 -29.22 10.95 -7.00
CA LYS A 10 -28.94 11.35 -8.40
C LYS A 10 -27.55 11.95 -8.54
N PHE A 11 -27.17 12.85 -7.63
CA PHE A 11 -25.85 13.47 -7.64
C PHE A 11 -24.74 12.43 -7.43
N ASN A 12 -24.92 11.56 -6.43
CA ASN A 12 -23.97 10.50 -6.15
C ASN A 12 -23.87 9.50 -7.33
N ARG A 13 -24.98 9.25 -8.04
CA ARG A 13 -24.97 8.44 -9.28
C ARG A 13 -24.18 9.08 -10.41
N TYR A 14 -24.25 10.40 -10.60
CA TYR A 14 -23.41 11.08 -11.59
C TYR A 14 -21.93 11.04 -11.22
N ILE A 15 -21.59 11.20 -9.93
CA ILE A 15 -20.22 11.01 -9.44
C ILE A 15 -19.75 9.58 -9.70
N MET A 16 -20.57 8.58 -9.38
CA MET A 16 -20.26 7.17 -9.58
C MET A 16 -20.11 6.82 -11.07
N LEU A 17 -20.86 7.47 -11.97
CA LEU A 17 -20.71 7.35 -13.42
C LEU A 17 -19.40 7.99 -13.90
N ALA A 18 -19.04 9.16 -13.38
CA ALA A 18 -17.81 9.87 -13.75
C ALA A 18 -16.55 9.13 -13.30
N ILE A 19 -16.59 8.47 -12.13
CA ILE A 19 -15.49 7.63 -11.64
C ILE A 19 -15.47 6.26 -12.35
N GLY A 20 -16.53 5.89 -13.07
CA GLY A 20 -16.64 4.61 -13.77
C GLY A 20 -17.04 3.43 -12.86
N ILE A 21 -17.51 3.70 -11.63
CA ILE A 21 -17.92 2.70 -10.62
C ILE A 21 -19.35 2.18 -10.87
N TRP A 22 -20.21 2.97 -11.54
CA TRP A 22 -21.58 2.58 -11.89
C TRP A 22 -21.82 2.63 -13.40
N PRO A 23 -22.57 1.67 -14.02
CA PRO A 23 -23.25 0.54 -13.40
C PRO A 23 -22.22 -0.52 -12.96
N TYR A 24 -22.51 -1.21 -11.87
CA TYR A 24 -21.73 -2.35 -11.35
C TYR A 24 -21.71 -3.56 -12.32
N GLN A 25 -22.11 -3.35 -13.57
CA GLN A 25 -22.13 -4.34 -14.62
C GLN A 25 -20.82 -4.24 -15.41
N ASN A 26 -20.21 -5.40 -15.66
CA ASN A 26 -18.85 -5.66 -16.12
C ASN A 26 -18.57 -5.18 -17.57
N SER A 27 -18.87 -3.92 -17.87
CA SER A 27 -18.60 -3.30 -19.17
C SER A 27 -17.10 -3.06 -19.29
N LYS A 28 -16.48 -3.62 -20.33
CA LYS A 28 -15.06 -3.41 -20.67
C LYS A 28 -14.69 -1.93 -20.70
N PHE A 29 -15.63 -1.06 -21.05
CA PHE A 29 -15.44 0.39 -21.10
C PHE A 29 -15.23 1.01 -19.72
N SER A 30 -16.03 0.64 -18.72
CA SER A 30 -15.90 1.17 -17.34
C SER A 30 -14.58 0.72 -16.70
N GLN A 31 -14.16 -0.53 -16.92
CA GLN A 31 -12.86 -1.04 -16.46
C GLN A 31 -11.69 -0.25 -17.04
N VAL A 32 -11.69 -0.01 -18.36
CA VAL A 32 -10.65 0.77 -19.03
C VAL A 32 -10.62 2.20 -18.50
N GLN A 33 -11.78 2.83 -18.30
CA GLN A 33 -11.86 4.16 -17.72
C GLN A 33 -11.23 4.22 -16.32
N VAL A 34 -11.58 3.30 -15.42
CA VAL A 34 -11.00 3.24 -14.07
C VAL A 34 -9.48 3.07 -14.11
N ILE A 35 -8.98 2.16 -14.96
CA ILE A 35 -7.53 1.94 -15.12
C ILE A 35 -6.85 3.21 -15.60
N THR A 36 -7.38 3.86 -16.64
CA THR A 36 -6.79 5.10 -17.17
C THR A 36 -6.78 6.23 -16.16
N ILE A 37 -7.87 6.43 -15.40
CA ILE A 37 -7.95 7.44 -14.35
C ILE A 37 -6.91 7.15 -13.25
N PHE A 38 -6.81 5.90 -12.81
CA PHE A 38 -5.84 5.51 -11.80
C PHE A 38 -4.40 5.71 -12.26
N SER A 39 -4.08 5.35 -13.51
CA SER A 39 -2.77 5.59 -14.11
C SER A 39 -2.42 7.09 -14.19
N ILE A 40 -3.38 7.95 -14.56
CA ILE A 40 -3.18 9.41 -14.60
C ILE A 40 -2.89 9.93 -13.19
N ILE A 41 -3.67 9.55 -12.19
CA ILE A 41 -3.47 9.98 -10.80
C ILE A 41 -2.10 9.54 -10.28
N LEU A 42 -1.71 8.28 -10.50
CA LEU A 42 -0.39 7.78 -10.11
C LEU A 42 0.74 8.56 -10.78
N SER A 43 0.64 8.81 -12.09
CA SER A 43 1.65 9.55 -12.83
C SER A 43 1.83 10.97 -12.29
N TYR A 44 0.73 11.63 -11.94
CA TYR A 44 0.74 12.96 -11.33
C TYR A 44 1.40 12.95 -9.95
N ILE A 45 1.05 11.97 -9.10
CA ILE A 45 1.65 11.82 -7.77
C ILE A 45 3.17 11.57 -7.88
N ILE A 46 3.59 10.67 -8.77
CA ILE A 46 5.01 10.37 -8.98
C ILE A 46 5.77 11.62 -9.44
N PHE A 47 5.20 12.39 -10.37
CA PHE A 47 5.79 13.64 -10.84
C PHE A 47 5.95 14.65 -9.70
N GLN A 48 4.91 14.82 -8.88
CA GLN A 48 4.92 15.73 -7.73
C GLN A 48 5.97 15.32 -6.69
N ILE A 49 6.04 14.03 -6.33
CA ILE A 49 7.04 13.52 -5.38
C ILE A 49 8.45 13.73 -5.93
N ARG A 50 8.68 13.48 -7.22
CA ARG A 50 9.99 13.69 -7.85
C ARG A 50 10.41 15.15 -7.84
N SER A 51 9.48 16.06 -8.16
CA SER A 51 9.72 17.50 -8.10
C SER A 51 10.09 17.95 -6.67
N LEU A 52 9.35 17.46 -5.67
CA LEU A 52 9.62 17.73 -4.26
C LEU A 52 11.00 17.22 -3.85
N MET A 53 11.34 15.98 -4.18
CA MET A 53 12.67 15.42 -3.87
C MET A 53 13.81 16.23 -4.48
N ASN A 54 13.70 16.62 -5.75
CA ASN A 54 14.72 17.42 -6.42
C ASN A 54 14.90 18.77 -5.72
N THR A 55 13.80 19.40 -5.30
CA THR A 55 13.82 20.66 -4.57
C THR A 55 14.51 20.49 -3.21
N LEU A 56 14.12 19.46 -2.46
CA LEU A 56 14.70 19.16 -1.14
C LEU A 56 16.19 18.85 -1.23
N GLN A 57 16.62 18.10 -2.25
CA GLN A 57 18.02 17.78 -2.50
C GLN A 57 18.83 19.02 -2.88
N HIS A 58 18.32 19.86 -3.79
CA HIS A 58 18.98 21.10 -4.12
C HIS A 58 19.15 22.01 -2.90
N THR A 59 18.13 22.13 -2.05
CA THR A 59 18.26 22.92 -0.83
C THR A 59 19.23 22.28 0.16
N TYR A 60 19.26 20.94 0.27
CA TYR A 60 20.27 20.22 1.07
C TYR A 60 21.69 20.62 0.70
N ASP A 61 22.00 20.59 -0.60
CA ASP A 61 23.33 20.86 -1.13
C ASP A 61 23.79 22.32 -0.90
N GLN A 62 22.84 23.23 -0.64
CA GLN A 62 23.11 24.63 -0.31
C GLN A 62 23.38 24.89 1.17
N LEU A 63 22.99 23.98 2.07
CA LEU A 63 23.28 24.13 3.50
C LEU A 63 24.79 24.04 3.76
N LYS A 64 25.34 25.07 4.39
CA LYS A 64 26.76 25.12 4.79
C LYS A 64 26.95 25.26 6.29
N ASN A 65 25.91 25.67 7.01
CA ASN A 65 26.00 25.93 8.44
C ASN A 65 25.98 24.62 9.22
N PRO A 66 26.94 24.40 10.15
CA PRO A 66 27.02 23.15 10.91
C PRO A 66 25.78 22.91 11.79
N ASP A 67 25.19 23.97 12.34
CA ASP A 67 23.98 23.87 13.17
C ASP A 67 22.75 23.44 12.35
N GLU A 68 22.62 23.92 11.12
CA GLU A 68 21.52 23.52 10.21
C GLU A 68 21.66 22.05 9.81
N ILE A 69 22.89 21.60 9.52
CA ILE A 69 23.20 20.20 9.20
C ILE A 69 22.84 19.29 10.40
N ALA A 70 23.19 19.68 11.62
CA ALA A 70 22.85 18.92 12.82
C ALA A 70 21.34 18.79 13.03
N ILE A 71 20.55 19.81 12.68
CA ILE A 71 19.08 19.73 12.70
C ILE A 71 18.58 18.69 11.69
N ILE A 72 19.04 18.74 10.44
CA ILE A 72 18.60 17.76 9.42
C ILE A 72 18.99 16.34 9.82
N GLU A 73 20.21 16.14 10.32
CA GLU A 73 20.69 14.82 10.76
C GLU A 73 19.80 14.25 11.87
N LYS A 74 19.40 15.07 12.84
CA LYS A 74 18.44 14.67 13.89
C LYS A 74 17.11 14.17 13.32
N TYR A 75 16.56 14.87 12.34
CA TYR A 75 15.31 14.45 11.68
C TYR A 75 15.50 13.21 10.81
N SER A 76 16.65 13.07 10.14
CA SER A 76 17.01 11.89 9.35
C SER A 76 17.12 10.65 10.24
N ASN A 77 17.82 10.75 11.38
CA ASN A 77 17.91 9.66 12.36
C ASN A 77 16.54 9.30 12.92
N THR A 78 15.72 10.30 13.25
CA THR A 78 14.34 10.07 13.69
C THR A 78 13.51 9.34 12.61
N ALA A 79 13.63 9.73 11.34
CA ALA A 79 12.97 9.07 10.22
C ALA A 79 13.41 7.61 10.07
N ASN A 80 14.72 7.34 10.15
CA ASN A 80 15.27 6.00 10.07
C ASN A 80 14.78 5.11 11.21
N THR A 81 14.63 5.64 12.44
CA THR A 81 14.04 4.90 13.56
C THR A 81 12.59 4.50 13.25
N TYR A 82 11.76 5.42 12.73
CA TYR A 82 10.38 5.08 12.33
C TYR A 82 10.35 4.03 11.22
N ILE A 83 11.21 4.15 10.21
CA ILE A 83 11.32 3.16 9.12
C ILE A 83 11.72 1.79 9.69
N ASN A 84 12.67 1.74 10.61
CA ASN A 84 13.12 0.49 11.21
C ASN A 84 12.01 -0.18 12.03
N ILE A 85 11.26 0.61 12.82
CA ILE A 85 10.08 0.12 13.54
C ILE A 85 9.05 -0.45 12.56
N PHE A 86 8.68 0.33 11.53
CA PHE A 86 7.70 -0.10 10.53
C PHE A 86 8.12 -1.38 9.81
N THR A 87 9.38 -1.43 9.36
CA THR A 87 9.96 -2.60 8.68
C THR A 87 9.96 -3.82 9.60
N THR A 88 10.35 -3.66 10.86
CA THR A 88 10.35 -4.75 11.85
C THR A 88 8.93 -5.28 12.07
N CYS A 89 7.94 -4.39 12.24
CA CYS A 89 6.54 -4.78 12.39
C CYS A 89 6.00 -5.54 11.16
N ALA A 90 6.31 -5.07 9.94
CA ALA A 90 5.88 -5.72 8.71
C ALA A 90 6.49 -7.12 8.56
N VAL A 91 7.79 -7.28 8.85
CA VAL A 91 8.48 -8.58 8.82
C VAL A 91 7.90 -9.54 9.86
N CYS A 92 7.58 -9.06 11.08
CA CYS A 92 6.88 -9.87 12.07
C CYS A 92 5.51 -10.32 11.58
N GLY A 93 4.75 -9.44 10.93
CA GLY A 93 3.45 -9.75 10.33
C GLY A 93 3.52 -10.86 9.27
N LEU A 94 4.54 -10.84 8.42
CA LEU A 94 4.78 -11.87 7.40
C LEU A 94 4.85 -13.26 8.03
N PHE A 95 5.59 -13.45 9.13
CA PHE A 95 5.67 -14.76 9.79
C PHE A 95 4.29 -15.33 10.16
N PHE A 96 3.37 -14.49 10.63
CA PHE A 96 2.00 -14.92 10.92
C PHE A 96 1.24 -15.33 9.65
N VAL A 97 1.40 -14.58 8.56
CA VAL A 97 0.78 -14.90 7.25
C VAL A 97 1.32 -16.21 6.67
N TRP A 98 2.60 -16.53 6.88
CA TRP A 98 3.18 -17.80 6.43
C TRP A 98 2.78 -18.99 7.31
N ILE A 99 2.64 -18.80 8.62
CA ILE A 99 2.31 -19.88 9.57
C ILE A 99 0.82 -20.26 9.49
N PHE A 100 -0.08 -19.29 9.35
CA PHE A 100 -1.53 -19.51 9.42
C PHE A 100 -2.07 -20.51 8.37
N PRO A 101 -1.67 -20.48 7.09
CA PRO A 101 -2.11 -21.44 6.07
C PRO A 101 -1.51 -22.85 6.23
N ILE A 102 -0.36 -22.96 6.90
CA ILE A 102 0.35 -24.23 7.14
C ILE A 102 -0.23 -24.94 8.37
N TRP A 103 -0.68 -24.18 9.38
CA TRP A 103 -1.28 -24.69 10.61
C TRP A 103 -2.36 -25.78 10.42
N PRO A 104 -3.41 -25.59 9.59
CA PRO A 104 -4.42 -26.63 9.39
C PRO A 104 -3.87 -27.92 8.74
N GLN A 105 -2.76 -27.85 8.00
CA GLN A 105 -2.12 -29.04 7.42
C GLN A 105 -1.42 -29.88 8.49
N VAL A 106 -0.72 -29.22 9.41
CA VAL A 106 -0.07 -29.89 10.55
C VAL A 106 -1.12 -30.56 11.43
N VAL A 107 -2.22 -29.86 11.73
CA VAL A 107 -3.34 -30.42 12.52
C VAL A 107 -3.97 -31.64 11.84
N ASN A 108 -4.12 -31.63 10.50
CA ASN A 108 -4.68 -32.76 9.76
C ASN A 108 -3.79 -34.02 9.79
N ILE A 109 -2.47 -33.88 9.94
CA ILE A 109 -1.55 -35.03 10.07
C ILE A 109 -1.73 -35.71 11.44
N PHE A 110 -1.93 -34.94 12.50
CA PHE A 110 -2.05 -35.46 13.87
C PHE A 110 -3.49 -35.88 14.26
N LEU A 111 -4.52 -35.24 13.68
CA LEU A 111 -5.94 -35.49 13.96
C LEU A 111 -6.72 -35.54 12.64
N PRO A 112 -6.86 -36.70 11.99
CA PRO A 112 -7.61 -36.85 10.75
C PRO A 112 -9.13 -36.89 11.03
N ILE A 113 -9.71 -35.79 11.52
CA ILE A 113 -11.16 -35.65 11.71
C ILE A 113 -11.77 -35.02 10.44
N ASN A 114 -12.30 -35.91 9.60
CA ASN A 114 -13.23 -35.65 8.49
C ASN A 114 -12.71 -34.82 7.29
N SER A 115 -12.97 -35.33 6.09
CA SER A 115 -12.27 -35.13 4.81
C SER A 115 -12.45 -33.78 4.10
N SER A 116 -12.89 -32.70 4.75
CA SER A 116 -13.29 -31.45 4.05
C SER A 116 -12.87 -30.14 4.74
N ARG A 117 -11.57 -29.95 5.05
CA ARG A 117 -11.07 -28.71 5.69
C ARG A 117 -9.92 -28.00 4.95
N ARG A 118 -9.90 -28.00 3.62
CA ARG A 118 -8.96 -27.15 2.86
C ARG A 118 -9.60 -25.80 2.57
N HIS A 119 -9.70 -24.94 3.58
CA HIS A 119 -10.15 -23.55 3.38
C HIS A 119 -8.96 -22.72 2.89
N LEU A 120 -9.00 -22.28 1.64
CA LEU A 120 -8.13 -21.20 1.18
C LEU A 120 -8.47 -19.93 1.95
N VAL A 121 -7.45 -19.25 2.47
CA VAL A 121 -7.56 -17.95 3.17
C VAL A 121 -8.02 -16.83 2.21
N ILE A 122 -7.91 -17.06 0.90
CA ILE A 122 -8.27 -16.11 -0.15
C ILE A 122 -9.11 -16.85 -1.20
N GLU A 123 -10.40 -16.55 -1.27
CA GLU A 123 -11.30 -16.98 -2.36
C GLU A 123 -11.01 -16.16 -3.62
N THR A 124 -9.84 -16.35 -4.22
CA THR A 124 -9.62 -15.92 -5.59
C THR A 124 -10.19 -16.99 -6.50
N GLU A 125 -11.16 -16.63 -7.36
CA GLU A 125 -11.69 -17.47 -8.43
C GLU A 125 -10.58 -17.79 -9.44
N TYR A 126 -9.69 -18.72 -9.10
CA TYR A 126 -8.89 -19.38 -10.10
C TYR A 126 -9.85 -20.25 -10.91
N PHE A 127 -9.90 -20.05 -12.23
CA PHE A 127 -10.63 -20.91 -13.17
C PHE A 127 -10.00 -22.34 -13.29
N ILE A 128 -9.30 -22.78 -12.25
CA ILE A 128 -8.48 -24.00 -12.15
C ILE A 128 -8.90 -24.71 -10.86
N ASN A 129 -9.08 -26.04 -10.92
CA ASN A 129 -9.53 -26.84 -9.77
C ASN A 129 -8.62 -26.63 -8.52
N PRO A 130 -9.13 -26.00 -7.45
CA PRO A 130 -8.32 -25.60 -6.29
C PRO A 130 -7.74 -26.81 -5.54
N ASP A 131 -8.43 -27.94 -5.54
CA ASP A 131 -7.98 -29.16 -4.85
C ASP A 131 -6.77 -29.83 -5.49
N LYS A 132 -6.61 -29.70 -6.82
CA LYS A 132 -5.50 -30.30 -7.58
C LYS A 132 -4.25 -29.41 -7.57
N TYR A 133 -4.41 -28.09 -7.51
CA TYR A 133 -3.33 -27.11 -7.62
C TYR A 133 -3.08 -26.31 -6.34
N PHE A 134 -3.62 -26.78 -5.21
CA PHE A 134 -3.60 -26.10 -3.91
C PHE A 134 -2.21 -25.53 -3.52
N TYR A 135 -1.14 -26.35 -3.59
CA TYR A 135 0.20 -25.92 -3.21
C TYR A 135 0.78 -24.83 -4.13
N ILE A 136 0.47 -24.89 -5.43
CA ILE A 136 0.93 -23.90 -6.40
C ILE A 136 0.19 -22.58 -6.17
N ILE A 137 -1.12 -22.63 -5.89
CA ILE A 137 -1.92 -21.44 -5.57
C ILE A 137 -1.44 -20.81 -4.25
N LEU A 138 -1.18 -21.62 -3.23
CA LEU A 138 -0.63 -21.15 -1.95
C LEU A 138 0.74 -20.50 -2.13
N LEU A 139 1.63 -21.10 -2.93
CA LEU A 139 2.94 -20.54 -3.25
C LEU A 139 2.82 -19.20 -3.98
N HIS A 140 2.01 -19.15 -5.05
CA HIS A 140 1.78 -17.93 -5.82
C HIS A 140 1.20 -16.80 -4.94
N SER A 141 0.24 -17.13 -4.08
CA SER A 141 -0.36 -16.19 -3.13
C SER A 141 0.67 -15.58 -2.17
N ASN A 142 1.51 -16.41 -1.55
CA ASN A 142 2.53 -15.93 -0.62
C ASN A 142 3.62 -15.11 -1.31
N VAL A 143 4.04 -15.49 -2.53
CA VAL A 143 4.99 -14.70 -3.33
C VAL A 143 4.38 -13.35 -3.71
N SER A 144 3.13 -13.32 -4.16
CA SER A 144 2.43 -12.09 -4.49
C SER A 144 2.30 -11.15 -3.28
N MET A 145 1.98 -11.71 -2.11
CA MET A 145 1.91 -10.94 -0.86
C MET A 145 3.27 -10.35 -0.49
N GLY A 146 4.34 -11.16 -0.55
CA GLY A 146 5.69 -10.69 -0.26
C GLY A 146 6.14 -9.55 -1.18
N VAL A 147 5.83 -9.62 -2.48
CA VAL A 147 6.12 -8.53 -3.42
C VAL A 147 5.32 -7.28 -3.05
N ALA A 148 4.04 -7.41 -2.72
CA ALA A 148 3.21 -6.28 -2.32
C ALA A 148 3.75 -5.60 -1.05
N ASP A 149 4.18 -6.37 -0.05
CA ASP A 149 4.73 -5.84 1.20
C ASP A 149 6.04 -5.08 0.99
N ILE A 150 6.95 -5.60 0.14
CA ILE A 150 8.19 -4.88 -0.20
C ILE A 150 7.88 -3.53 -0.83
N ILE A 151 6.91 -3.47 -1.74
CA ILE A 151 6.49 -2.21 -2.40
C ILE A 151 5.92 -1.25 -1.35
N VAL A 152 5.05 -1.73 -0.45
CA VAL A 152 4.46 -0.91 0.62
C VAL A 152 5.53 -0.35 1.55
N ILE A 153 6.52 -1.17 1.95
CA ILE A 153 7.64 -0.72 2.78
C ILE A 153 8.44 0.37 2.07
N ALA A 154 8.77 0.17 0.79
CA ALA A 154 9.54 1.15 0.02
C ALA A 154 8.81 2.50 -0.09
N ILE A 155 7.52 2.48 -0.43
CA ILE A 155 6.69 3.70 -0.53
C ILE A 155 6.58 4.39 0.83
N SER A 156 6.30 3.62 1.89
CA SER A 156 6.15 4.16 3.24
C SER A 156 7.44 4.81 3.74
N ALA A 157 8.59 4.18 3.50
CA ALA A 157 9.89 4.72 3.88
C ALA A 157 10.20 6.03 3.14
N MET A 158 9.89 6.10 1.84
CA MET A 158 10.05 7.30 1.04
C MET A 158 9.22 8.47 1.58
N ILE A 159 7.94 8.23 1.90
CA ILE A 159 7.04 9.25 2.45
C ILE A 159 7.53 9.74 3.82
N ILE A 160 7.93 8.82 4.72
CA ILE A 160 8.43 9.18 6.06
C ILE A 160 9.67 10.06 5.96
N LYS A 161 10.62 9.72 5.08
CA LYS A 161 11.83 10.53 4.87
C LYS A 161 11.48 11.93 4.37
N ILE A 162 10.65 12.05 3.33
CA ILE A 162 10.22 13.34 2.78
C ILE A 162 9.55 14.20 3.84
N LEU A 163 8.63 13.62 4.62
CA LEU A 163 7.90 14.34 5.66
C LEU A 163 8.85 14.86 6.75
N LYS A 164 9.73 14.00 7.28
CA LYS A 164 10.69 14.39 8.33
C LYS A 164 11.72 15.40 7.82
N TYR A 165 12.20 15.22 6.59
CA TYR A 165 13.13 16.16 5.97
C TYR A 165 12.49 17.54 5.78
N THR A 166 11.26 17.59 5.28
CA THR A 166 10.50 18.85 5.15
C THR A 166 10.28 19.52 6.50
N CYS A 167 9.96 18.76 7.57
CA CYS A 167 9.89 19.30 8.92
C CYS A 167 11.23 19.89 9.40
N GLY A 168 12.35 19.25 9.07
CA GLY A 168 13.70 19.76 9.36
C GLY A 168 13.96 21.10 8.67
N MET A 169 13.62 21.20 7.38
CA MET A 169 13.74 22.43 6.60
C MET A 169 12.91 23.58 7.19
N PHE A 170 11.67 23.33 7.61
CA PHE A 170 10.85 24.35 8.27
C PHE A 170 11.42 24.78 9.62
N ASN A 171 12.05 23.87 10.37
CA ASN A 171 12.66 24.23 11.64
C ASN A 171 13.92 25.10 11.45
N ILE A 172 14.68 24.89 10.38
CA ILE A 172 15.82 25.75 10.00
C ILE A 172 15.32 27.15 9.61
N ALA A 173 14.27 27.23 8.79
CA ALA A 173 13.68 28.51 8.39
C ALA A 173 13.10 29.33 9.55
N ARG A 174 12.79 28.68 10.68
CA ARG A 174 12.37 29.34 11.93
C ARG A 174 13.55 29.78 12.81
N TYR A 175 14.69 29.08 12.67
CA TYR A 175 15.88 29.32 13.48
C TYR A 175 16.65 30.55 12.99
N ASN A 176 16.64 30.79 11.67
CA ASN A 176 17.07 32.05 11.03
C ASN A 176 16.02 33.16 11.20
#